data_AF-A0A538HK10-F1
#
_entry.id   AF-A0A538HK10-F1
#
_cell.length_a   1.000
_cell.length_b   1.000
_cell.length_c   1.000
_cell.angle_alpha   90.00
_cell.angle_beta   90.00
_cell.angle_gamma   90.00
#
_symmetry.space_group_name_H-M   'P 1'
#
loop_
_entity.id
_entity.type
_entity.pdbx_description
1 polymer ?
#
loop_
_entity_poly.entity_id
_entity_poly.type
_entity_poly.pdbx_seq_one_letter_code
_entity_poly.pdbx_strand_id
1 'polypeptide(L)'
;MVRPDGRRHDCPPRSRRARRPARVQRIRRRRTDGAASVRRRAPDGPLLRRCDARRVHIVSAANEWIGIDVGGRRKGFHVAVIDDELRLVELARFGAADVLSRALPAHVRMVAVDAPAEWAPPGERSRPCERSFARSRVCGIRFTPDEATAARRADGYFEWIECGLDLWARLRQLDIPVVEGFPTASWTAWLGPPARSTRAVWTTRGLEWLRLQGVTGLDGVRNQDERDAVAAALTARQAVMAGATVLRFGALVVPTAGSSPVGVPSPICEADRP
;
A
#
# COMPACT_ATOMS: atom_id res chain seq x y z
N MET A 1 -77.33 5.09 -15.42
CA MET A 1 -76.70 5.04 -14.08
C MET A 1 -75.49 5.98 -14.13
N VAL A 2 -75.65 7.31 -14.24
CA VAL A 2 -75.90 8.34 -13.21
C VAL A 2 -74.82 8.43 -12.10
N ARG A 3 -73.88 9.37 -12.32
CA ARG A 3 -73.25 10.33 -11.36
C ARG A 3 -72.05 9.86 -10.45
N PRO A 4 -71.25 10.78 -9.84
CA PRO A 4 -70.05 11.42 -10.43
C PRO A 4 -68.94 11.69 -9.36
N ASP A 5 -68.05 12.68 -9.61
CA ASP A 5 -67.26 13.50 -8.67
C ASP A 5 -66.17 12.78 -7.84
N GLY A 6 -64.99 13.34 -7.57
CA GLY A 6 -64.48 14.71 -7.71
C GLY A 6 -63.44 14.92 -6.58
N ARG A 7 -62.36 15.65 -6.89
CA ARG A 7 -61.66 16.67 -6.05
C ARG A 7 -61.47 16.36 -4.54
N ARG A 8 -60.32 16.53 -3.87
CA ARG A 8 -59.26 17.56 -3.89
C ARG A 8 -58.24 17.21 -2.77
N HIS A 9 -57.06 17.83 -2.87
CA HIS A 9 -56.03 18.14 -1.87
C HIS A 9 -56.37 17.99 -0.37
N ASP A 10 -55.39 17.52 0.42
CA ASP A 10 -54.71 18.39 1.39
C ASP A 10 -53.45 17.75 1.99
N CYS A 11 -52.39 18.56 2.09
CA CYS A 11 -51.22 18.33 2.93
C CYS A 11 -51.46 19.07 4.26
N PRO A 12 -50.92 18.57 5.39
CA PRO A 12 -50.00 19.46 6.09
C PRO A 12 -48.74 18.76 6.64
N PRO A 13 -47.68 19.54 6.94
CA PRO A 13 -46.34 19.06 7.28
C PRO A 13 -46.04 19.10 8.79
N ARG A 14 -44.82 18.66 9.14
CA ARG A 14 -44.00 18.86 10.37
C ARG A 14 -43.70 17.51 11.08
N SER A 15 -42.45 17.21 11.44
CA SER A 15 -41.65 18.02 12.35
C SER A 15 -40.14 17.83 12.20
N ARG A 16 -39.45 18.95 12.44
CA ARG A 16 -38.00 19.14 12.51
C ARG A 16 -37.41 18.34 13.67
N ARG A 17 -36.40 17.49 13.42
CA ARG A 17 -35.47 17.08 14.48
C ARG A 17 -34.42 18.18 14.68
N ALA A 18 -34.52 18.80 15.85
CA ALA A 18 -33.70 19.91 16.29
C ALA A 18 -32.23 19.53 16.49
N ARG A 19 -31.38 20.48 16.13
CA ARG A 19 -29.95 20.54 16.37
C ARG A 19 -29.67 20.58 17.89
N ARG A 20 -28.73 19.76 18.36
CA ARG A 20 -28.15 19.88 19.70
C ARG A 20 -27.16 21.06 19.73
N PRO A 21 -27.26 22.00 20.70
CA PRO A 21 -26.34 23.13 20.79
C PRO A 21 -25.04 22.76 21.52
N ALA A 22 -23.97 23.43 21.09
CA ALA A 22 -22.64 23.42 21.69
C ALA A 22 -22.67 24.02 23.11
N ARG A 23 -21.98 23.34 24.04
CA ARG A 23 -21.86 23.80 25.43
C ARG A 23 -20.63 24.71 25.53
N VAL A 24 -20.88 26.01 25.53
CA VAL A 24 -19.95 27.05 25.94
C VAL A 24 -19.70 26.91 27.45
N GLN A 25 -18.45 26.71 27.87
CA GLN A 25 -18.07 26.89 29.27
C GLN A 25 -17.29 28.19 29.45
N ARG A 26 -17.84 28.99 30.36
CA ARG A 26 -17.44 30.34 30.72
C ARG A 26 -16.10 30.37 31.43
N ILE A 27 -15.28 31.31 30.99
CA ILE A 27 -14.18 31.95 31.69
C ILE A 27 -14.66 32.43 33.07
N ARG A 28 -13.94 32.05 34.13
CA ARG A 28 -13.90 32.80 35.41
C ARG A 28 -12.45 33.10 35.76
N ARG A 29 -12.14 34.40 35.77
CA ARG A 29 -10.92 35.00 36.33
C ARG A 29 -10.98 34.94 37.86
N ARG A 30 -9.86 34.59 38.51
CA ARG A 30 -9.41 35.20 39.77
C ARG A 30 -7.88 35.27 39.78
N ARG A 31 -7.38 36.50 39.98
CA ARG A 31 -6.03 36.85 40.50
C ARG A 31 -5.91 36.25 41.92
N THR A 32 -4.74 35.87 42.42
CA THR A 32 -3.67 36.78 42.89
C THR A 32 -2.36 36.04 43.19
N ASP A 33 -1.26 36.69 42.78
CA ASP A 33 -0.01 36.92 43.52
C ASP A 33 0.92 35.76 43.93
N GLY A 34 2.19 35.87 43.50
CA GLY A 34 3.27 34.99 43.96
C GLY A 34 4.58 35.14 43.20
N ALA A 35 5.34 36.18 43.55
CA ALA A 35 6.81 36.24 43.57
C ALA A 35 7.63 35.89 42.30
N ALA A 36 8.18 36.95 41.71
CA ALA A 36 9.33 36.90 40.85
C ALA A 36 10.58 36.43 41.62
N SER A 37 11.33 35.48 41.06
CA SER A 37 12.78 35.40 41.30
C SER A 37 13.48 35.10 39.97
N VAL A 38 14.19 36.12 39.49
CA VAL A 38 15.10 36.05 38.35
C VAL A 38 16.41 35.45 38.86
N ARG A 39 16.81 34.29 38.33
CA ARG A 39 18.21 33.86 38.35
C ARG A 39 18.59 33.33 36.97
N ARG A 40 19.41 34.14 36.29
CA ARG A 40 20.17 33.76 35.10
C ARG A 40 21.14 32.63 35.44
N ARG A 41 21.22 31.63 34.57
CA ARG A 41 22.45 30.88 34.24
C ARG A 41 22.20 30.04 32.98
N ALA A 42 22.84 30.44 31.88
CA ALA A 42 23.26 29.51 30.83
C ALA A 42 24.46 28.70 31.38
N PRO A 43 24.80 27.49 30.88
CA PRO A 43 25.31 27.38 29.51
C PRO A 43 25.06 26.03 28.77
N ASP A 44 25.42 26.03 27.50
CA ASP A 44 25.97 24.95 26.67
C ASP A 44 25.27 23.59 26.52
N GLY A 45 24.94 23.26 25.26
CA GLY A 45 24.81 21.88 24.80
C GLY A 45 23.86 21.72 23.61
N PRO A 46 24.32 21.20 22.45
CA PRO A 46 23.44 20.95 21.32
C PRO A 46 22.48 19.81 21.68
N LEU A 47 21.17 20.05 21.52
CA LEU A 47 20.17 18.99 21.49
C LEU A 47 20.34 18.17 20.20
N LEU A 48 21.39 17.34 20.17
CA LEU A 48 21.46 16.17 19.31
C LEU A 48 20.33 15.25 19.74
N ARG A 49 19.17 15.38 19.09
CA ARG A 49 18.23 14.25 18.99
C ARG A 49 19.02 13.10 18.39
N ARG A 50 19.26 12.08 19.21
CA ARG A 50 19.87 10.81 18.80
C ARG A 50 19.06 10.22 17.65
N CYS A 51 19.55 10.40 16.44
CA CYS A 51 19.35 9.41 15.39
C CYS A 51 20.26 8.24 15.77
N ASP A 52 19.70 7.18 16.36
CA ASP A 52 20.40 5.90 16.50
C ASP A 52 20.54 5.28 15.11
N ALA A 53 21.51 5.78 14.35
CA ALA A 53 22.01 5.17 13.14
C ALA A 53 23.40 4.62 13.45
N ARG A 54 23.48 3.31 13.70
CA ARG A 54 24.68 2.48 13.49
C ARG A 54 24.35 1.00 13.75
N ARG A 55 23.83 0.33 12.73
CA ARG A 55 24.27 -1.03 12.40
C ARG A 55 25.00 -0.95 11.07
N VAL A 56 26.31 -1.07 11.13
CA VAL A 56 27.11 -1.36 9.94
C VAL A 56 26.78 -2.81 9.59
N HIS A 57 25.91 -3.00 8.59
CA HIS A 57 25.69 -4.31 8.00
C HIS A 57 26.86 -4.60 7.08
N ILE A 58 27.54 -5.74 7.32
CA ILE A 58 28.44 -6.34 6.35
C ILE A 58 27.61 -6.53 5.07
N VAL A 59 28.06 -5.90 3.98
CA VAL A 59 27.34 -5.88 2.70
C VAL A 59 27.35 -7.30 2.14
N SER A 60 26.28 -8.06 2.38
CA SER A 60 25.96 -9.18 1.51
C SER A 60 25.59 -8.57 0.16
N ALA A 61 26.22 -9.02 -0.92
CA ALA A 61 25.89 -8.65 -2.29
C ALA A 61 24.60 -9.35 -2.76
N ALA A 62 23.62 -9.49 -1.86
CA ALA A 62 22.37 -10.17 -2.09
C ALA A 62 21.49 -9.33 -3.02
N ASN A 63 20.89 -9.98 -4.02
CA ASN A 63 19.90 -9.31 -4.87
C ASN A 63 18.66 -8.99 -4.04
N GLU A 64 18.14 -7.76 -4.16
CA GLU A 64 16.94 -7.35 -3.42
C GLU A 64 15.77 -7.04 -4.33
N TRP A 65 14.57 -7.35 -3.86
CA TRP A 65 13.30 -7.00 -4.48
C TRP A 65 12.44 -6.23 -3.50
N ILE A 66 11.89 -5.12 -3.96
CA ILE A 66 11.16 -4.18 -3.12
C ILE A 66 9.68 -4.20 -3.50
N GLY A 67 8.84 -4.28 -2.48
CA GLY A 67 7.40 -4.11 -2.61
C GLY A 67 6.93 -2.91 -1.82
N ILE A 68 6.06 -2.09 -2.42
CA ILE A 68 5.56 -0.87 -1.82
C ILE A 68 4.03 -0.89 -1.83
N ASP A 69 3.40 -0.93 -0.65
CA ASP A 69 1.98 -0.61 -0.49
C ASP A 69 1.81 0.90 -0.29
N VAL A 70 1.10 1.54 -1.21
CA VAL A 70 0.93 3.00 -1.23
C VAL A 70 -0.32 3.40 -0.46
N GLY A 71 -0.12 4.21 0.57
CA GLY A 71 -1.18 4.89 1.28
C GLY A 71 -1.33 6.36 0.91
N GLY A 72 -2.46 6.96 1.32
CA GLY A 72 -2.60 8.42 1.39
C GLY A 72 -1.64 9.04 2.41
N ARG A 73 -1.59 10.37 2.48
CA ARG A 73 -0.54 11.12 3.21
C ARG A 73 -0.42 10.74 4.68
N ARG A 74 -1.54 10.43 5.33
CA ARG A 74 -1.58 9.99 6.74
C ARG A 74 -1.08 8.55 6.94
N LYS A 75 -1.34 7.67 5.97
CA LYS A 75 -0.99 6.24 6.04
C LYS A 75 0.49 6.04 5.70
N GLY A 76 1.05 6.84 4.79
CA GLY A 76 2.40 6.67 4.28
C GLY A 76 2.52 5.40 3.44
N PHE A 77 3.75 4.97 3.18
CA PHE A 77 4.05 3.81 2.34
C PHE A 77 4.60 2.69 3.20
N HIS A 78 4.06 1.48 3.06
CA HIS A 78 4.65 0.29 3.69
C HIS A 78 5.57 -0.37 2.67
N VAL A 79 6.81 -0.62 3.10
CA VAL A 79 7.87 -1.13 2.24
C VAL A 79 8.34 -2.45 2.81
N ALA A 80 8.40 -3.46 1.95
CA ALA A 80 8.98 -4.75 2.22
C ALA A 80 10.16 -4.98 1.28
N VAL A 81 11.25 -5.55 1.82
CA VAL A 81 12.43 -5.93 1.04
C VAL A 81 12.69 -7.42 1.23
N ILE A 82 12.72 -8.15 0.12
CA ILE A 82 13.02 -9.58 0.07
C ILE A 82 14.39 -9.76 -0.59
N ASP A 83 15.26 -10.56 0.00
CA ASP A 83 16.56 -10.94 -0.57
C ASP A 83 16.48 -12.23 -1.42
N ASP A 84 17.62 -12.66 -1.97
CA ASP A 84 17.75 -13.86 -2.79
C ASP A 84 17.55 -15.16 -2.02
N GLU A 85 17.80 -15.15 -0.72
CA GLU A 85 17.46 -16.25 0.20
C GLU A 85 15.99 -16.24 0.66
N LEU A 86 15.11 -15.45 0.03
CA LEU A 86 13.68 -15.35 0.36
C LEU A 86 13.42 -14.88 1.80
N ARG A 87 14.32 -14.07 2.36
CA ARG A 87 14.16 -13.50 3.69
C ARG A 87 13.56 -12.10 3.58
N LEU A 88 12.58 -11.80 4.42
CA LEU A 88 12.12 -10.43 4.65
C LEU A 88 13.18 -9.70 5.50
N VAL A 89 14.10 -9.01 4.82
CA VAL A 89 15.21 -8.30 5.45
C VAL A 89 14.80 -6.92 5.96
N GLU A 90 13.71 -6.37 5.43
CA GLU A 90 13.14 -5.12 5.92
C GLU A 90 11.64 -5.07 5.79
N LEU A 91 11.00 -4.51 6.81
CA LEU A 91 9.60 -4.12 6.82
C LEU A 91 9.45 -2.81 7.58
N ALA A 92 9.14 -1.74 6.86
CA ALA A 92 9.09 -0.41 7.45
C ALA A 92 8.02 0.47 6.80
N ARG A 93 7.72 1.58 7.47
CA ARG A 93 6.78 2.59 6.99
C ARG A 93 7.51 3.90 6.74
N PHE A 94 7.36 4.45 5.55
CA PHE A 94 8.05 5.66 5.11
C PHE A 94 7.07 6.75 4.65
N GLY A 95 7.52 8.01 4.72
CA GLY A 95 6.92 9.08 3.94
C GLY A 95 7.36 8.99 2.47
N ALA A 96 6.60 9.60 1.57
CA ALA A 96 6.94 9.60 0.14
C ALA A 96 8.32 10.19 -0.17
N ALA A 97 8.75 11.18 0.63
CA ALA A 97 10.07 11.78 0.49
C ALA A 97 11.21 10.85 0.95
N ASP A 98 10.93 9.92 1.86
CA ASP A 98 11.93 9.09 2.53
C ASP A 98 12.16 7.75 1.81
N VAL A 99 11.24 7.30 0.96
CA VAL A 99 11.43 6.04 0.20
C VAL A 99 12.64 6.11 -0.73
N LEU A 100 12.94 7.27 -1.31
CA LEU A 100 14.10 7.45 -2.17
C LEU A 100 15.40 7.73 -1.42
N SER A 101 15.32 8.17 -0.15
CA SER A 101 16.53 8.48 0.63
C SER A 101 17.25 7.21 1.07
N ARG A 102 16.57 6.06 0.99
CA ARG A 102 17.23 4.79 0.69
C ARG A 102 17.85 4.94 -0.71
N ALA A 103 19.13 5.29 -0.78
CA ALA A 103 19.90 5.17 -2.01
C ALA A 103 19.65 3.76 -2.54
N LEU A 104 18.79 3.58 -3.54
CA LEU A 104 18.40 2.27 -4.04
C LEU A 104 19.67 1.69 -4.69
N PRO A 105 20.35 0.70 -4.06
CA PRO A 105 21.71 0.36 -4.48
C PRO A 105 21.73 -0.48 -5.74
N ALA A 106 22.94 -0.74 -6.25
CA ALA A 106 23.22 -1.62 -7.38
C ALA A 106 22.65 -3.06 -7.25
N HIS A 107 22.16 -3.45 -6.07
CA HIS A 107 21.59 -4.77 -5.80
C HIS A 107 20.06 -4.84 -5.94
N VAL A 108 19.35 -3.72 -6.09
CA VAL A 108 17.89 -3.75 -6.27
C VAL A 108 17.59 -4.21 -7.69
N ARG A 109 16.93 -5.36 -7.82
CA ARG A 109 16.64 -5.99 -9.11
C ARG A 109 15.31 -5.57 -9.69
N MET A 110 14.31 -5.31 -8.85
CA MET A 110 13.02 -4.75 -9.26
C MET A 110 12.27 -4.18 -8.07
N VAL A 111 11.49 -3.13 -8.34
CA VAL A 111 10.50 -2.56 -7.42
C VAL A 111 9.09 -2.82 -7.96
N ALA A 112 8.19 -3.29 -7.11
CA ALA A 112 6.76 -3.36 -7.41
C ALA A 112 5.99 -2.38 -6.51
N VAL A 113 5.14 -1.56 -7.12
CA VAL A 113 4.36 -0.51 -6.44
C VAL A 113 2.87 -0.84 -6.52
N ASP A 114 2.19 -0.97 -5.38
CA ASP A 114 0.72 -1.09 -5.29
C ASP A 114 0.06 0.29 -5.46
N ALA A 115 0.28 0.88 -6.62
CA ALA A 115 -0.44 2.05 -7.08
C ALA A 115 -0.39 2.22 -8.60
N PRO A 116 -1.47 2.77 -9.19
CA PRO A 116 -1.48 3.20 -10.58
C PRO A 116 -0.24 4.02 -10.96
N ALA A 117 0.42 3.65 -12.06
CA ALA A 117 1.57 4.40 -12.58
C ALA A 117 1.22 5.72 -13.29
N GLU A 118 -0.08 5.92 -13.57
CA GLU A 118 -0.64 7.07 -14.28
C GLU A 118 -2.15 7.15 -14.02
N TRP A 119 -2.76 8.30 -14.32
CA TRP A 119 -4.20 8.44 -14.44
C TRP A 119 -4.73 7.76 -15.72
N ALA A 120 -6.04 7.59 -15.84
CA ALA A 120 -6.62 7.26 -17.15
C ALA A 120 -6.47 8.43 -18.14
N PRO A 121 -6.50 8.15 -19.45
CA PRO A 121 -6.53 9.20 -20.46
C PRO A 121 -7.68 10.19 -20.22
N PRO A 122 -7.55 11.47 -20.64
CA PRO A 122 -8.61 12.46 -20.46
C PRO A 122 -9.96 11.98 -21.01
N GLY A 123 -11.02 12.10 -20.20
CA GLY A 123 -12.38 11.64 -20.50
C GLY A 123 -12.66 10.17 -20.15
N GLU A 124 -11.63 9.38 -19.83
CA GLU A 124 -11.78 7.95 -19.56
C GLU A 124 -12.05 7.65 -18.08
N ARG A 125 -12.79 6.56 -17.84
CA ARG A 125 -13.13 6.08 -16.49
C ARG A 125 -12.19 4.99 -15.96
N SER A 126 -11.25 4.55 -16.79
CA SER A 126 -10.33 3.44 -16.51
C SER A 126 -9.12 3.49 -17.42
N ARG A 127 -8.03 2.84 -17.03
CA ARG A 127 -6.84 2.67 -17.87
C ARG A 127 -6.97 1.45 -18.80
N PRO A 128 -6.33 1.45 -19.98
CA PRO A 128 -6.31 0.28 -20.86
C PRO A 128 -5.81 -1.00 -20.17
N CYS A 129 -4.76 -0.89 -19.35
CA CYS A 129 -4.21 -2.01 -18.56
C CYS A 129 -5.26 -2.62 -17.62
N GLU A 130 -5.97 -1.78 -16.87
CA GLU A 130 -6.99 -2.23 -15.92
C GLU A 130 -8.18 -2.90 -16.62
N ARG A 131 -8.61 -2.37 -17.77
CA ARG A 131 -9.66 -3.01 -18.59
C ARG A 131 -9.21 -4.38 -19.09
N SER A 132 -7.96 -4.50 -19.53
CA SER A 132 -7.39 -5.77 -19.96
C SER A 132 -7.30 -6.76 -18.81
N PHE A 133 -6.87 -6.31 -17.63
CA PHE A 133 -6.84 -7.12 -16.42
C PHE A 133 -8.25 -7.57 -16.02
N ALA A 134 -9.23 -6.68 -15.99
CA ALA A 134 -10.61 -7.04 -15.64
C ALA A 134 -11.20 -8.11 -16.58
N ARG A 135 -10.82 -8.09 -17.87
CA ARG A 135 -11.23 -9.12 -18.84
C ARG A 135 -10.58 -10.49 -18.60
N SER A 136 -9.41 -10.55 -17.97
CA SER A 136 -8.74 -11.82 -17.64
C SER A 136 -9.42 -12.58 -16.50
N ARG A 137 -10.30 -11.89 -15.73
CA ARG A 137 -11.09 -12.46 -14.63
C ARG A 137 -10.26 -13.06 -13.48
N VAL A 138 -9.02 -12.63 -13.30
CA VAL A 138 -8.18 -13.03 -12.16
C VAL A 138 -8.83 -12.62 -10.84
N CYS A 139 -9.14 -11.33 -10.66
CA CYS A 139 -9.95 -10.82 -9.57
C CYS A 139 -10.56 -9.45 -9.93
N GLY A 140 -11.36 -8.87 -9.03
CA GLY A 140 -11.88 -7.52 -9.21
C GLY A 140 -10.78 -6.45 -9.03
N ILE A 141 -10.79 -5.43 -9.88
CA ILE A 141 -9.92 -4.26 -9.77
C ILE A 141 -10.77 -2.99 -9.63
N ARG A 142 -10.27 -2.02 -8.87
CA ARG A 142 -10.84 -0.69 -8.88
C ARG A 142 -10.22 0.13 -10.01
N PHE A 143 -11.05 0.67 -10.89
CA PHE A 143 -10.57 1.50 -11.99
C PHE A 143 -10.08 2.86 -11.50
N THR A 144 -8.95 3.28 -12.08
CA THR A 144 -8.38 4.61 -11.94
C THR A 144 -9.02 5.51 -12.99
N PRO A 145 -9.73 6.59 -12.60
CA PRO A 145 -10.31 7.51 -13.56
C PRO A 145 -9.25 8.46 -14.12
N ASP A 146 -9.65 9.36 -15.01
CA ASP A 146 -8.82 10.50 -15.37
C ASP A 146 -8.63 11.46 -14.18
N GLU A 147 -7.59 12.31 -14.28
CA GLU A 147 -7.22 13.26 -13.23
C GLU A 147 -8.35 14.26 -12.93
N ALA A 148 -9.01 14.77 -13.96
CA ALA A 148 -10.08 15.77 -13.82
C ALA A 148 -11.30 15.21 -13.07
N THR A 149 -11.64 13.94 -13.27
CA THR A 149 -12.71 13.24 -12.56
C THR A 149 -12.29 12.95 -11.12
N ALA A 150 -11.04 12.54 -10.89
CA ALA A 150 -10.51 12.35 -9.54
C ALA A 150 -10.58 13.66 -8.73
N ALA A 151 -10.11 14.77 -9.31
CA ALA A 151 -10.06 16.09 -8.68
C ALA A 151 -11.44 16.66 -8.31
N ARG A 152 -12.53 16.23 -8.96
CA ARG A 152 -13.90 16.64 -8.62
C ARG A 152 -14.38 16.04 -7.29
N ARG A 153 -13.70 15.02 -6.75
CA ARG A 153 -14.06 14.43 -5.46
C ARG A 153 -13.44 15.20 -4.30
N ALA A 154 -14.30 15.84 -3.50
CA ALA A 154 -13.87 16.57 -2.31
C ALA A 154 -13.53 15.67 -1.10
N ASP A 155 -13.77 14.35 -1.17
CA ASP A 155 -13.56 13.43 -0.05
C ASP A 155 -12.15 12.83 0.02
N GLY A 156 -11.24 13.26 -0.86
CA GLY A 156 -9.84 12.80 -0.87
C GLY A 156 -9.68 11.31 -1.20
N TYR A 157 -10.72 10.67 -1.76
CA TYR A 157 -10.73 9.23 -2.01
C TYR A 157 -9.53 8.73 -2.83
N PHE A 158 -9.04 9.55 -3.76
CA PHE A 158 -7.92 9.23 -4.65
C PHE A 158 -6.56 9.78 -4.19
N GLU A 159 -6.44 10.31 -2.96
CA GLU A 159 -5.19 10.87 -2.43
C GLU A 159 -4.03 9.86 -2.48
N TRP A 160 -4.31 8.57 -2.28
CA TRP A 160 -3.29 7.52 -2.37
C TRP A 160 -2.75 7.35 -3.80
N ILE A 161 -3.57 7.60 -4.84
CA ILE A 161 -3.10 7.59 -6.23
C ILE A 161 -2.19 8.79 -6.48
N GLU A 162 -2.56 9.98 -6.02
CA GLU A 162 -1.71 11.17 -6.11
C GLU A 162 -0.34 10.93 -5.45
N CYS A 163 -0.34 10.36 -4.23
CA CYS A 163 0.90 9.98 -3.53
C CYS A 163 1.71 8.93 -4.30
N GLY A 164 1.02 7.96 -4.94
CA GLY A 164 1.65 6.97 -5.80
C GLY A 164 2.28 7.58 -7.05
N LEU A 165 1.62 8.55 -7.69
CA LEU A 165 2.16 9.24 -8.86
C LEU A 165 3.40 10.08 -8.53
N ASP A 166 3.40 10.73 -7.36
CA ASP A 166 4.60 11.40 -6.83
C ASP A 166 5.76 10.42 -6.65
N LEU A 167 5.48 9.22 -6.11
CA LEU A 167 6.47 8.14 -5.97
C LEU A 167 6.96 7.64 -7.34
N TRP A 168 6.06 7.42 -8.30
CA TRP A 168 6.41 6.99 -9.65
C TRP A 168 7.29 8.00 -10.38
N ALA A 169 6.97 9.30 -10.30
CA ALA A 169 7.77 10.37 -10.90
C ALA A 169 9.22 10.34 -10.39
N ARG A 170 9.38 10.05 -9.09
CA ARG A 170 10.66 9.91 -8.41
C ARG A 170 11.41 8.62 -8.80
N LEU A 171 10.72 7.48 -8.79
CA LEU A 171 11.31 6.19 -9.16
C LEU A 171 11.78 6.16 -10.62
N ARG A 172 11.07 6.84 -11.53
CA ARG A 172 11.46 6.96 -12.95
C ARG A 172 12.76 7.73 -13.18
N GLN A 173 13.23 8.49 -12.18
CA GLN A 173 14.53 9.16 -12.24
C GLN A 173 15.69 8.22 -11.87
N LEU A 174 15.37 7.02 -11.38
CA LEU A 174 16.34 5.99 -11.00
C LEU A 174 16.46 4.97 -12.13
N ASP A 175 17.67 4.46 -12.35
CA ASP A 175 17.95 3.42 -13.34
C ASP A 175 17.64 2.02 -12.76
N ILE A 176 16.40 1.81 -12.33
CA ILE A 176 15.94 0.57 -11.68
C ILE A 176 14.62 0.12 -12.33
N PRO A 177 14.45 -1.18 -12.64
CA PRO A 177 13.18 -1.69 -13.13
C PRO A 177 12.06 -1.52 -12.11
N VAL A 178 10.95 -0.88 -12.51
CA VAL A 178 9.77 -0.69 -11.66
C VAL A 178 8.51 -1.16 -12.39
N VAL A 179 7.63 -1.86 -11.68
CA VAL A 179 6.35 -2.35 -12.17
C VAL A 179 5.21 -1.95 -11.25
N GLU A 180 4.01 -1.81 -11.81
CA GLU A 180 2.80 -1.70 -11.01
C GLU A 180 2.41 -3.10 -10.51
N GLY A 181 2.35 -3.28 -9.20
CA GLY A 181 1.90 -4.49 -8.55
C GLY A 181 0.43 -4.38 -8.17
N PHE A 182 -0.25 -5.53 -8.05
CA PHE A 182 -1.59 -5.58 -7.48
C PHE A 182 -1.68 -6.75 -6.49
N PRO A 183 -1.35 -6.52 -5.20
CA PRO A 183 -1.25 -7.56 -4.17
C PRO A 183 -2.49 -8.44 -4.04
N THR A 184 -3.69 -7.89 -4.25
CA THR A 184 -4.92 -8.69 -4.28
C THR A 184 -4.88 -9.78 -5.36
N ALA A 185 -4.40 -9.44 -6.56
CA ALA A 185 -4.22 -10.40 -7.63
C ALA A 185 -3.08 -11.38 -7.32
N SER A 186 -1.99 -10.93 -6.71
CA SER A 186 -0.90 -11.82 -6.26
C SER A 186 -1.39 -12.88 -5.28
N TRP A 187 -2.09 -12.47 -4.23
CA TRP A 187 -2.70 -13.40 -3.29
C TRP A 187 -3.72 -14.33 -3.97
N THR A 188 -4.53 -13.82 -4.91
CA THR A 188 -5.50 -14.63 -5.65
C THR A 188 -4.81 -15.67 -6.53
N ALA A 189 -3.70 -15.30 -7.17
CA ALA A 189 -2.94 -16.19 -8.02
C ALA A 189 -2.30 -17.33 -7.22
N TRP A 190 -1.76 -17.04 -6.03
CA TRP A 190 -1.09 -18.05 -5.20
C TRP A 190 -2.05 -18.93 -4.39
N LEU A 191 -3.14 -18.35 -3.86
CA LEU A 191 -4.01 -19.04 -2.90
C LEU A 191 -5.39 -19.39 -3.47
N GLY A 192 -5.74 -18.89 -4.66
CA GLY A 192 -7.11 -18.81 -5.13
C GLY A 192 -7.92 -17.71 -4.44
N PRO A 193 -9.18 -17.50 -4.85
CA PRO A 193 -10.05 -16.46 -4.30
C PRO A 193 -10.39 -16.71 -2.81
N PRO A 194 -10.69 -15.67 -2.02
CA PRO A 194 -11.06 -15.83 -0.62
C PRO A 194 -12.38 -16.61 -0.52
N ALA A 195 -12.33 -17.84 -0.03
CA ALA A 195 -13.48 -18.74 0.13
C ALA A 195 -14.42 -18.27 1.26
N ARG A 196 -15.09 -17.12 1.06
CA ARG A 196 -15.98 -16.43 2.01
C ARG A 196 -15.31 -15.90 3.30
N SER A 197 -13.98 -15.94 3.38
CA SER A 197 -13.22 -15.32 4.46
C SER A 197 -13.02 -13.82 4.22
N THR A 198 -12.73 -13.08 5.29
CA THR A 198 -12.29 -11.69 5.16
C THR A 198 -10.90 -11.65 4.51
N ARG A 199 -10.58 -10.53 3.85
CA ARG A 199 -9.25 -10.32 3.26
C ARG A 199 -8.12 -10.53 4.27
N ALA A 200 -8.29 -10.03 5.49
CA ALA A 200 -7.29 -10.17 6.55
C ALA A 200 -7.03 -11.64 6.89
N VAL A 201 -8.08 -12.43 7.13
CA VAL A 201 -7.93 -13.87 7.43
C VAL A 201 -7.29 -14.62 6.27
N TRP A 202 -7.74 -14.33 5.05
CA TRP A 202 -7.23 -14.97 3.83
C TRP A 202 -5.74 -14.69 3.60
N THR A 203 -5.32 -13.43 3.68
CA THR A 203 -3.91 -13.06 3.48
C THR A 203 -3.01 -13.44 4.66
N THR A 204 -3.54 -13.52 5.89
CA THR A 204 -2.79 -14.11 7.03
C THR A 204 -2.46 -15.59 6.78
N ARG A 205 -3.41 -16.39 6.30
CA ARG A 205 -3.13 -17.77 5.85
C ARG A 205 -2.13 -17.80 4.69
N GLY A 206 -2.17 -16.79 3.83
CA GLY A 206 -1.17 -16.58 2.79
C GLY A 206 0.25 -16.46 3.33
N LEU A 207 0.46 -15.73 4.43
CA LEU A 207 1.78 -15.67 5.07
C LEU A 207 2.22 -17.01 5.63
N GLU A 208 1.31 -17.79 6.23
CA GLU A 208 1.61 -19.16 6.70
C GLU A 208 2.03 -20.05 5.53
N TRP A 209 1.30 -19.97 4.41
CA TRP A 209 1.65 -20.69 3.19
C TRP A 209 3.03 -20.27 2.66
N LEU A 210 3.34 -18.96 2.61
CA LEU A 210 4.66 -18.46 2.20
C LEU A 210 5.79 -18.98 3.11
N ARG A 211 5.57 -19.08 4.43
CA ARG A 211 6.53 -19.70 5.36
C ARG A 211 6.81 -21.15 4.99
N LEU A 212 5.75 -21.92 4.67
CA LEU A 212 5.90 -23.31 4.22
C LEU A 212 6.61 -23.44 2.88
N GLN A 213 6.58 -22.39 2.04
CA GLN A 213 7.34 -22.32 0.79
C GLN A 213 8.81 -21.88 0.99
N GLY A 214 9.23 -21.59 2.22
CA GLY A 214 10.62 -21.19 2.52
C GLY A 214 10.85 -19.68 2.64
N VAL A 215 9.81 -18.85 2.57
CA VAL A 215 9.94 -17.40 2.85
C VAL A 215 10.08 -17.19 4.35
N THR A 216 11.17 -16.55 4.79
CA THR A 216 11.46 -16.35 6.22
C THR A 216 11.41 -14.87 6.62
N GLY A 217 11.45 -14.59 7.93
CA GLY A 217 11.38 -13.21 8.46
C GLY A 217 9.96 -12.60 8.52
N LEU A 218 8.92 -13.39 8.23
CA LEU A 218 7.53 -12.90 8.15
C LEU A 218 6.85 -12.64 9.51
N ASP A 219 7.52 -12.89 10.63
CA ASP A 219 6.92 -12.79 11.98
C ASP A 219 6.59 -11.35 12.40
N GLY A 220 7.25 -10.37 11.78
CA GLY A 220 6.97 -8.94 11.98
C GLY A 220 5.75 -8.40 11.21
N VAL A 221 5.14 -9.20 10.33
CA VAL A 221 4.02 -8.77 9.46
C VAL A 221 2.70 -8.86 10.22
N ARG A 222 2.10 -7.72 10.53
CA ARG A 222 0.96 -7.57 11.45
C ARG A 222 -0.32 -7.10 10.78
N ASN A 223 -0.22 -6.23 9.78
CA ASN A 223 -1.39 -5.60 9.18
C ASN A 223 -1.52 -5.88 7.67
N GLN A 224 -2.63 -5.43 7.08
CA GLN A 224 -2.93 -5.68 5.67
C GLN A 224 -1.93 -5.00 4.72
N ASP A 225 -1.49 -3.81 5.09
CA ASP A 225 -0.62 -2.96 4.28
C ASP A 225 0.79 -3.58 4.20
N GLU A 226 1.28 -4.09 5.33
CA GLU A 226 2.53 -4.86 5.39
C GLU A 226 2.43 -6.17 4.58
N ARG A 227 1.28 -6.87 4.62
CA ARG A 227 1.06 -8.07 3.78
C ARG A 227 1.06 -7.73 2.30
N ASP A 228 0.44 -6.63 1.93
CA ASP A 228 0.36 -6.18 0.54
C ASP A 228 1.73 -5.70 0.02
N ALA A 229 2.55 -5.05 0.87
CA ALA A 229 3.95 -4.75 0.57
C ALA A 229 4.79 -6.03 0.36
N VAL A 230 4.64 -7.05 1.22
CA VAL A 230 5.34 -8.34 1.05
C VAL A 230 4.92 -9.03 -0.25
N ALA A 231 3.63 -9.06 -0.56
CA ALA A 231 3.15 -9.64 -1.81
C ALA A 231 3.64 -8.87 -3.05
N ALA A 232 3.74 -7.54 -2.98
CA ALA A 232 4.35 -6.74 -4.02
C ALA A 232 5.84 -7.11 -4.20
N ALA A 233 6.62 -7.24 -3.13
CA ALA A 233 8.05 -7.58 -3.20
C ALA A 233 8.28 -8.93 -3.88
N LEU A 234 7.50 -9.94 -3.47
CA LEU A 234 7.53 -11.28 -4.05
C LEU A 234 7.06 -11.29 -5.52
N THR A 235 6.11 -10.42 -5.90
CA THR A 235 5.72 -10.23 -7.30
C THR A 235 6.86 -9.63 -8.12
N ALA A 236 7.56 -8.63 -7.57
CA ALA A 236 8.74 -8.03 -8.20
C ALA A 236 9.83 -9.09 -8.45
N ARG A 237 10.08 -9.94 -7.47
CA ARG A 237 10.98 -11.11 -7.61
C ARG A 237 10.53 -12.03 -8.74
N GLN A 238 9.30 -12.52 -8.66
CA GLN A 238 8.76 -13.47 -9.64
C GLN A 238 8.76 -12.93 -11.08
N ALA A 239 8.67 -11.61 -11.26
CA ALA A 239 8.66 -10.96 -12.58
C ALA A 239 10.01 -10.92 -13.30
N VAL A 240 11.13 -11.14 -12.59
CA VAL A 240 12.49 -11.10 -13.16
C VAL A 240 13.27 -12.40 -13.01
N MET A 241 12.72 -13.39 -12.30
CA MET A 241 13.31 -14.73 -12.22
C MET A 241 13.26 -15.43 -13.59
N ALA A 242 14.23 -16.32 -13.85
CA ALA A 242 14.20 -17.20 -15.00
C ALA A 242 12.92 -18.06 -14.97
N GLY A 243 12.21 -18.17 -16.10
CA GLY A 243 10.90 -18.82 -16.15
C GLY A 243 9.80 -18.01 -15.45
N ALA A 244 9.91 -16.68 -15.43
CA ALA A 244 8.94 -15.76 -14.81
C ALA A 244 7.50 -16.16 -15.11
N THR A 245 6.75 -16.49 -14.06
CA THR A 245 5.35 -16.92 -14.14
C THR A 245 4.41 -15.76 -13.82
N VAL A 246 4.51 -14.68 -14.60
CA VAL A 246 3.69 -13.46 -14.43
C VAL A 246 2.90 -13.13 -15.69
N LEU A 247 1.73 -12.51 -15.49
CA LEU A 247 0.94 -11.88 -16.54
C LEU A 247 1.22 -10.37 -16.54
N ARG A 248 1.31 -9.78 -17.73
CA ARG A 248 1.55 -8.35 -17.94
C ARG A 248 0.37 -7.70 -18.66
N PHE A 249 -0.15 -6.64 -18.07
CA PHE A 249 -1.21 -5.80 -18.63
C PHE A 249 -0.67 -4.37 -18.72
N GLY A 250 0.12 -4.06 -19.75
CA GLY A 250 0.91 -2.84 -19.76
C GLY A 250 1.93 -2.83 -18.61
N ALA A 251 1.92 -1.78 -17.78
CA ALA A 251 2.78 -1.67 -16.60
C ALA A 251 2.34 -2.55 -15.41
N LEU A 252 1.07 -2.99 -15.39
CA LEU A 252 0.52 -3.84 -14.34
C LEU A 252 1.02 -5.28 -14.49
N VAL A 253 1.68 -5.78 -13.45
CA VAL A 253 2.25 -7.13 -13.39
C VAL A 253 1.64 -7.88 -12.22
N VAL A 254 1.16 -9.09 -12.51
CA VAL A 254 0.58 -9.99 -11.51
C VAL A 254 1.08 -11.42 -11.72
N PRO A 255 1.22 -12.23 -10.67
CA PRO A 255 1.53 -13.65 -10.81
C PRO A 255 0.46 -14.41 -11.63
N THR A 256 0.90 -15.48 -12.29
CA THR A 256 0.00 -16.42 -12.98
C THR A 256 -0.73 -17.29 -11.97
N ALA A 257 -2.00 -17.61 -12.20
CA ALA A 257 -2.77 -18.46 -11.29
C ALA A 257 -2.08 -19.83 -11.07
N GLY A 258 -2.02 -20.27 -9.82
CA GLY A 258 -1.37 -21.52 -9.41
C GLY A 258 0.17 -21.47 -9.37
N SER A 259 0.78 -20.33 -9.69
CA SER A 259 2.23 -20.15 -9.58
C SER A 259 2.68 -19.98 -8.12
N SER A 260 3.98 -20.13 -7.89
CA SER A 260 4.61 -19.88 -6.59
C SER A 260 5.64 -18.76 -6.70
N PRO A 261 5.66 -17.78 -5.77
CA PRO A 261 6.62 -16.67 -5.81
C PRO A 261 8.05 -17.10 -5.50
N VAL A 262 8.24 -18.29 -4.93
CA VAL A 262 9.58 -18.85 -4.66
C VAL A 262 10.19 -19.52 -5.90
N GLY A 263 9.39 -19.77 -6.95
CA GLY A 263 9.76 -20.57 -8.13
C GLY A 263 9.42 -22.06 -7.94
N VAL A 264 9.64 -22.88 -8.96
CA VAL A 264 9.71 -24.34 -8.74
C VAL A 264 10.99 -24.57 -7.93
N PRO A 265 10.99 -25.34 -6.83
CA PRO A 265 12.24 -25.74 -6.22
C PRO A 265 13.09 -26.35 -7.34
N SER A 266 14.32 -25.85 -7.54
CA SER A 266 15.30 -26.61 -8.32
C SER A 266 15.26 -28.03 -7.76
N PRO A 267 15.08 -29.07 -8.59
CA PRO A 267 15.23 -30.42 -8.09
C PRO A 267 16.61 -30.43 -7.44
N ILE A 268 16.63 -30.62 -6.13
CA ILE A 268 17.84 -30.96 -5.42
C ILE A 268 18.32 -32.18 -6.19
N CYS A 269 19.45 -32.06 -6.90
CA CYS A 269 20.06 -33.20 -7.53
C CYS A 269 20.13 -34.28 -6.45
N GLU A 270 19.44 -35.39 -6.67
CA GLU A 270 19.30 -36.52 -5.75
C GLU A 270 20.65 -37.23 -5.47
N ALA A 271 21.77 -36.61 -5.86
CA ALA A 271 23.11 -37.13 -5.79
C ALA A 271 23.84 -36.88 -4.45
N ASP A 272 23.31 -36.03 -3.57
CA ASP A 272 23.95 -35.73 -2.27
C ASP A 272 23.00 -35.93 -1.08
N ARG A 273 22.61 -37.18 -0.83
CA ARG A 273 22.32 -37.62 0.55
C ARG A 273 23.37 -38.65 0.99
N PRO A 274 23.93 -38.50 2.20
CA PRO A 274 24.91 -39.44 2.76
C PRO A 274 24.29 -40.82 3.01
#